data_AF-A0A329SFW1-F1
#
_entry.id   AF-A0A329SFW1-F1
#
_cell.length_a   1.000
_cell.length_b   1.000
_cell.length_c   1.000
_cell.angle_alpha   90.00
_cell.angle_beta   90.00
_cell.angle_gamma   90.00
#
_symmetry.space_group_name_H-M   'P 1'
#
loop_
_entity.id
_entity.type
_entity.pdbx_description
1 polymer ?
#
loop_
_entity_poly.entity_id
_entity_poly.type
_entity_poly.pdbx_seq_one_letter_code
_entity_poly.pdbx_strand_id
1 'polypeptide(L)'
;MADRTRVPTNLPKFTGKRGKDVHEWLFQIENACRINSIPIEDASTRLPGIAGLAMEKPASGWFLHWSSTSRSEEHTWFFFREHELQHFEASNYQAILHEKLQRLKQTADIEPYNGEYSALIFHVEGMSMLDQVFCYANGLKPRTRSYVKLENPETLSDAMNLAVKYEVTHFVDDTHERQPREDKKRASANQTSGKDRPSKAKPFRGRGRFKAKSDAKRAESRTCHFCKKPGHLKVNCFAWNTQQGMQGNEQPRQ
;
A
#
# COMPACT_ATOMS: atom_id res chain seq x y z
N MET A 1 -12.94 -4.37 -55.12
CA MET A 1 -13.20 -3.17 -54.29
C MET A 1 -12.21 -3.22 -53.16
N ALA A 2 -11.30 -2.24 -53.06
CA ALA A 2 -10.35 -2.18 -51.95
C ALA A 2 -11.15 -1.93 -50.67
N ASP A 3 -11.05 -2.86 -49.72
CA ASP A 3 -11.60 -2.70 -48.38
C ASP A 3 -10.89 -1.50 -47.74
N ARG A 4 -11.56 -0.33 -47.80
CA ARG A 4 -11.13 0.85 -47.05
C ARG A 4 -11.44 0.54 -45.59
N THR A 5 -10.55 -0.21 -44.95
CA THR A 5 -10.63 -0.49 -43.51
C THR A 5 -10.78 0.86 -42.82
N ARG A 6 -11.94 1.12 -42.24
CA ARG A 6 -12.24 2.40 -41.61
C ARG A 6 -11.34 2.56 -40.39
N VAL A 7 -10.85 3.78 -40.16
CA VAL A 7 -10.17 4.12 -38.91
C VAL A 7 -11.17 3.93 -37.76
N PRO A 8 -10.76 3.34 -36.62
CA PRO A 8 -11.66 3.17 -35.49
C PRO A 8 -12.29 4.51 -35.07
N THR A 9 -13.62 4.54 -34.89
CA THR A 9 -14.36 5.79 -34.67
C THR A 9 -14.39 6.27 -33.21
N ASN A 10 -13.81 5.53 -32.27
CA ASN A 10 -13.77 5.87 -30.83
C ASN A 10 -12.41 5.51 -30.22
N LEU A 11 -11.36 6.21 -30.62
CA LEU A 11 -10.03 5.97 -30.07
C LEU A 11 -9.89 6.62 -28.67
N PRO A 12 -9.22 5.95 -27.72
CA PRO A 12 -8.93 6.50 -26.41
C PRO A 12 -8.03 7.73 -26.53
N LYS A 13 -8.39 8.84 -25.88
CA LYS A 13 -7.63 10.09 -25.99
C LYS A 13 -6.40 10.09 -25.08
N PHE A 14 -5.25 10.50 -25.60
CA PHE A 14 -4.01 10.60 -24.82
C PHE A 14 -3.42 12.00 -24.84
N THR A 15 -3.17 12.56 -23.66
CA THR A 15 -2.60 13.90 -23.51
C THR A 15 -1.11 13.88 -23.14
N GLY A 16 -0.54 12.71 -22.78
CA GLY A 16 0.84 12.63 -22.32
C GLY A 16 1.12 13.32 -20.98
N LYS A 17 0.09 13.67 -20.21
CA LYS A 17 0.25 14.28 -18.88
C LYS A 17 0.73 13.24 -17.86
N ARG A 18 1.53 13.70 -16.89
CA ARG A 18 1.97 12.86 -15.75
C ARG A 18 0.78 12.19 -15.06
N GLY A 19 0.90 10.88 -14.80
CA GLY A 19 -0.13 10.06 -14.18
C GLY A 19 -1.11 9.41 -15.15
N LYS A 20 -0.99 9.64 -16.46
CA LYS A 20 -1.59 8.79 -17.48
C LYS A 20 -0.64 7.62 -17.77
N ASP A 21 -1.20 6.42 -17.79
CA ASP A 21 -0.47 5.21 -18.12
C ASP A 21 -0.39 5.07 -19.64
N VAL A 22 0.83 5.19 -20.18
CA VAL A 22 1.09 5.08 -21.62
C VAL A 22 0.95 3.63 -22.09
N HIS A 23 1.26 2.65 -21.24
CA HIS A 23 1.11 1.22 -21.56
C HIS A 23 -0.38 0.87 -21.69
N GLU A 24 -1.20 1.34 -20.74
CA GLU A 24 -2.64 1.15 -20.79
C GLU A 24 -3.24 1.77 -22.07
N TRP A 25 -2.81 2.99 -22.42
CA TRP A 25 -3.30 3.66 -23.62
C TRP A 25 -2.90 2.93 -24.92
N LEU A 26 -1.64 2.52 -25.05
CA LEU A 26 -1.16 1.72 -26.17
C LEU A 26 -1.98 0.45 -26.33
N PHE A 27 -2.24 -0.26 -25.23
CA PHE A 27 -3.08 -1.45 -25.22
C PHE A 27 -4.51 -1.17 -25.70
N GLN A 28 -5.11 -0.06 -25.27
CA GLN A 28 -6.45 0.33 -25.71
C GLN A 28 -6.50 0.66 -27.21
N ILE A 29 -5.45 1.30 -27.76
CA ILE A 29 -5.30 1.55 -29.20
C ILE A 29 -5.20 0.23 -29.97
N GLU A 30 -4.33 -0.69 -29.54
CA GLU A 30 -4.18 -2.01 -30.16
C GLU A 30 -5.51 -2.77 -30.14
N ASN A 31 -6.24 -2.75 -29.02
CA ASN A 31 -7.52 -3.42 -28.90
C ASN A 31 -8.57 -2.81 -29.85
N ALA A 32 -8.66 -1.47 -29.93
CA ALA A 32 -9.54 -0.79 -30.88
C ALA A 32 -9.23 -1.18 -32.33
N CYS A 33 -7.94 -1.29 -32.68
CA CYS A 33 -7.49 -1.75 -33.99
C CYS A 33 -7.89 -3.22 -34.25
N ARG A 34 -7.70 -4.13 -33.29
CA ARG A 34 -8.12 -5.55 -33.41
C ARG A 34 -9.62 -5.69 -33.67
N ILE A 35 -10.45 -4.94 -32.95
CA ILE A 35 -11.91 -4.93 -33.12
C ILE A 35 -12.30 -4.46 -34.54
N ASN A 36 -11.51 -3.58 -35.14
CA ASN A 36 -11.72 -3.07 -36.50
C ASN A 36 -10.96 -3.89 -37.57
N SER A 37 -10.53 -5.12 -37.22
CA SER A 37 -9.81 -6.02 -38.12
C SER A 37 -8.50 -5.45 -38.67
N ILE A 38 -7.84 -4.57 -37.90
CA ILE A 38 -6.51 -4.04 -38.21
C ILE A 38 -5.48 -4.93 -37.50
N PRO A 39 -4.59 -5.64 -38.24
CA PRO A 39 -3.59 -6.49 -37.62
C PRO A 39 -2.57 -5.66 -36.83
N ILE A 40 -2.18 -6.17 -35.67
CA ILE A 40 -1.18 -5.56 -34.80
C ILE A 40 0.16 -6.21 -35.10
N GLU A 41 0.90 -5.59 -36.01
CA GLU A 41 2.20 -6.06 -36.46
C GLU A 41 3.24 -4.98 -36.24
N ASP A 42 4.43 -5.37 -35.79
CA ASP A 42 5.55 -4.47 -35.52
C ASP A 42 5.97 -3.65 -36.75
N ALA A 43 5.86 -4.24 -37.95
CA ALA A 43 6.18 -3.60 -39.22
C ALA A 43 5.07 -2.66 -39.73
N SER A 44 3.93 -2.56 -39.04
CA SER A 44 2.80 -1.77 -39.52
C SER A 44 3.10 -0.28 -39.51
N THR A 45 3.05 0.35 -40.68
CA THR A 45 3.21 1.80 -40.85
C THR A 45 1.91 2.58 -40.62
N ARG A 46 0.79 1.86 -40.47
CA ARG A 46 -0.54 2.45 -40.30
C ARG A 46 -0.86 2.74 -38.82
N LEU A 47 -0.40 1.88 -37.91
CA LEU A 47 -0.71 2.00 -36.49
C LEU A 47 -0.19 3.31 -35.86
N PRO A 48 1.03 3.80 -36.16
CA PRO A 48 1.46 5.12 -35.66
C PRO A 48 0.51 6.25 -36.05
N GLY A 49 -0.02 6.23 -37.28
CA GLY A 49 -1.01 7.22 -37.73
C GLY A 49 -2.33 7.14 -36.97
N ILE A 50 -2.79 5.92 -36.64
CA ILE A 50 -4.02 5.73 -35.83
C ILE A 50 -3.80 6.22 -34.39
N ALA A 51 -2.66 5.88 -33.78
CA ALA A 51 -2.29 6.35 -32.46
C ALA A 51 -2.17 7.88 -32.43
N GLY A 52 -1.52 8.48 -33.43
CA GLY A 52 -1.40 9.93 -33.57
C GLY A 52 -2.74 10.67 -33.67
N LEU A 53 -3.76 10.07 -34.31
CA LEU A 53 -5.13 10.63 -34.35
C LEU A 53 -5.80 10.66 -32.98
N ALA A 54 -5.36 9.81 -32.06
CA ALA A 54 -5.90 9.70 -30.71
C ALA A 54 -5.11 10.54 -29.69
N MET A 55 -4.01 11.18 -30.10
CA MET A 55 -3.23 12.08 -29.26
C MET A 55 -3.81 13.49 -29.25
N GLU A 56 -3.98 14.04 -28.06
CA GLU A 56 -4.40 15.41 -27.80
C GLU A 56 -3.24 16.25 -27.25
N LYS A 57 -3.39 17.57 -27.22
CA LYS A 57 -2.36 18.46 -26.66
C LYS A 57 -2.12 18.14 -25.17
N PRO A 58 -0.85 18.08 -24.70
CA PRO A 58 0.39 18.35 -25.44
C PRO A 58 0.97 17.19 -26.28
N ALA A 59 0.56 15.93 -26.07
CA ALA A 59 1.12 14.76 -26.74
C ALA A 59 1.10 14.82 -28.28
N SER A 60 0.06 15.42 -28.87
CA SER A 60 -0.01 15.60 -30.33
C SER A 60 1.18 16.39 -30.91
N GLY A 61 1.80 17.27 -30.12
CA GLY A 61 2.99 18.02 -30.54
C GLY A 61 4.24 17.13 -30.64
N TRP A 62 4.37 16.17 -29.74
CA TRP A 62 5.43 15.16 -29.81
C TRP A 62 5.26 14.27 -31.04
N PHE A 63 4.03 13.80 -31.32
CA PHE A 63 3.76 12.99 -32.52
C PHE A 63 4.15 13.71 -33.81
N LEU A 64 3.80 15.00 -33.92
CA LEU A 64 4.19 15.82 -35.07
C LEU A 64 5.71 15.85 -35.22
N HIS A 65 6.44 16.11 -34.13
CA HIS A 65 7.90 16.13 -34.13
C HIS A 65 8.52 14.77 -34.48
N TRP A 66 8.01 13.67 -33.92
CA TRP A 66 8.45 12.31 -34.22
C TRP A 66 8.25 11.99 -35.71
N SER A 67 7.06 12.27 -36.25
CA SER A 67 6.72 12.00 -37.66
C SER A 67 7.51 12.84 -38.67
N SER A 68 8.01 14.02 -38.26
CA SER A 68 8.78 14.91 -39.14
C SER A 68 10.29 14.67 -39.08
N THR A 69 10.78 14.06 -38.00
CA THR A 69 12.22 14.02 -37.68
C THR A 69 12.80 12.62 -37.72
N SER A 70 11.97 11.59 -37.50
CA SER A 70 12.40 10.19 -37.61
C SER A 70 12.57 9.76 -39.06
N ARG A 71 13.38 8.72 -39.28
CA ARG A 71 13.61 8.18 -40.63
C ARG A 71 12.35 7.47 -41.12
N SER A 72 12.10 7.48 -42.43
CA SER A 72 10.92 6.80 -42.98
C SER A 72 10.84 5.31 -42.64
N GLU A 73 11.98 4.65 -42.45
CA GLU A 73 12.10 3.23 -42.07
C GLU A 73 11.72 2.99 -40.60
N GLU A 74 11.75 4.03 -39.77
CA GLU A 74 11.38 4.01 -38.35
C GLU A 74 9.90 4.34 -38.13
N HIS A 75 9.14 4.62 -39.21
CA HIS A 75 7.69 4.84 -39.12
C HIS A 75 6.90 3.53 -39.03
N THR A 76 7.36 2.60 -38.19
CA THR A 76 6.68 1.33 -37.91
C THR A 76 6.11 1.34 -36.49
N TRP A 77 5.19 0.41 -36.20
CA TRP A 77 4.59 0.27 -34.89
C TRP A 77 5.62 -0.01 -33.80
N PHE A 78 6.64 -0.82 -34.11
CA PHE A 78 7.73 -1.13 -33.18
C PHE A 78 8.46 0.13 -32.69
N PHE A 79 9.04 0.91 -33.62
CA PHE A 79 9.79 2.12 -33.27
C PHE A 79 8.90 3.20 -32.67
N PHE A 80 7.64 3.28 -33.09
CA PHE A 80 6.67 4.18 -32.48
C PHE A 80 6.48 3.87 -31.00
N ARG A 81 6.21 2.60 -30.64
CA ARG A 81 6.05 2.19 -29.23
C ARG A 81 7.29 2.49 -28.41
N GLU A 82 8.47 2.13 -28.93
CA GLU A 82 9.75 2.38 -28.25
C GLU A 82 9.96 3.87 -27.95
N HIS A 83 9.81 4.73 -28.96
CA HIS A 83 10.02 6.17 -28.79
C HIS A 83 8.93 6.82 -27.93
N GLU A 84 7.70 6.32 -28.01
CA GLU A 84 6.59 6.83 -27.21
C GLU A 84 6.77 6.51 -25.73
N LEU A 85 7.11 5.26 -25.41
CA LEU A 85 7.46 4.84 -24.06
C LEU A 85 8.64 5.68 -23.56
N GLN A 86 9.72 5.78 -24.34
CA GLN A 86 10.88 6.61 -23.96
C GLN A 86 10.52 8.08 -23.65
N HIS A 87 9.53 8.66 -24.34
CA HIS A 87 9.16 10.06 -24.16
C HIS A 87 8.17 10.31 -23.01
N PHE A 88 7.14 9.46 -22.89
CA PHE A 88 6.04 9.67 -21.94
C PHE A 88 6.15 8.82 -20.67
N GLU A 89 6.93 7.74 -20.71
CA GLU A 89 7.26 6.98 -19.52
C GLU A 89 8.25 7.79 -18.67
N ALA A 90 7.98 7.85 -17.36
CA ALA A 90 8.94 8.46 -16.46
C ALA A 90 10.18 7.56 -16.40
N SER A 91 11.38 8.14 -16.43
CA SER A 91 12.64 7.37 -16.31
C SER A 91 12.72 6.53 -15.03
N ASN A 92 11.87 6.82 -14.03
CA ASN A 92 11.71 6.08 -12.79
C ASN A 92 10.38 5.29 -12.70
N TYR A 93 9.73 4.95 -13.82
CA TYR A 93 8.43 4.28 -13.85
C TYR A 93 8.41 2.98 -13.03
N GLN A 94 9.35 2.07 -13.28
CA GLN A 94 9.50 0.84 -12.49
C GLN A 94 9.70 1.14 -11.00
N ALA A 95 10.54 2.12 -10.65
CA ALA A 95 10.74 2.52 -9.26
C ALA A 95 9.44 3.05 -8.61
N ILE A 96 8.61 3.80 -9.35
CA ILE A 96 7.30 4.28 -8.89
C ILE A 96 6.36 3.10 -8.66
N LEU A 97 6.33 2.10 -9.56
CA LEU A 97 5.49 0.91 -9.37
C LEU A 97 5.91 0.10 -8.14
N HIS A 98 7.22 -0.10 -7.94
CA HIS A 98 7.76 -0.73 -6.74
C HIS A 98 7.40 0.05 -5.47
N GLU A 99 7.50 1.38 -5.49
CA GLU A 99 7.11 2.23 -4.36
C GLU A 99 5.61 2.12 -4.06
N LYS A 100 4.76 2.10 -5.09
CA LYS A 100 3.31 1.92 -4.96
C LYS A 100 2.98 0.56 -4.35
N LEU A 101 3.58 -0.53 -4.83
CA LEU A 101 3.39 -1.87 -4.27
C LEU A 101 3.78 -1.93 -2.79
N GLN A 102 4.94 -1.39 -2.42
CA GLN A 102 5.40 -1.39 -1.03
C GLN A 102 4.48 -0.61 -0.09
N ARG A 103 3.88 0.48 -0.60
CA ARG A 103 2.96 1.34 0.15
C ARG A 103 1.52 0.83 0.13
N LEU A 104 1.16 -0.06 -0.78
CA LEU A 104 -0.19 -0.59 -0.89
C LEU A 104 -0.57 -1.34 0.39
N LYS A 105 -1.68 -0.96 1.00
CA LYS A 105 -2.22 -1.56 2.24
C LYS A 105 -3.69 -1.91 2.07
N GLN A 106 -4.07 -3.08 2.56
CA GLN A 106 -5.47 -3.47 2.67
C GLN A 106 -6.15 -2.57 3.72
N THR A 107 -7.04 -1.69 3.27
CA THR A 107 -7.81 -0.77 4.13
C THR A 107 -9.20 -1.31 4.45
N ALA A 108 -9.84 -1.97 3.48
CA ALA A 108 -11.19 -2.52 3.58
C ALA A 108 -11.17 -4.04 3.33
N ASP A 109 -12.02 -4.52 2.43
CA ASP A 109 -12.16 -5.92 2.03
C ASP A 109 -10.95 -6.39 1.22
N ILE A 110 -10.81 -7.70 1.06
CA ILE A 110 -9.67 -8.28 0.34
C ILE A 110 -9.74 -8.01 -1.17
N GLU A 111 -10.94 -7.92 -1.74
CA GLU A 111 -11.15 -7.86 -3.18
C GLU A 111 -10.58 -6.58 -3.81
N PRO A 112 -10.83 -5.36 -3.28
CA PRO A 112 -10.20 -4.14 -3.79
C PRO A 112 -8.67 -4.19 -3.67
N TYR A 113 -8.15 -4.73 -2.57
CA TYR A 113 -6.71 -4.86 -2.36
C TYR A 113 -6.07 -5.81 -3.38
N ASN A 114 -6.70 -6.95 -3.66
CA ASN A 114 -6.24 -7.90 -4.66
C ASN A 114 -6.26 -7.29 -6.06
N GLY A 115 -7.31 -6.52 -6.39
CA GLY A 115 -7.43 -5.81 -7.65
C GLY A 115 -6.30 -4.80 -7.86
N GLU A 116 -6.06 -3.93 -6.88
CA GLU A 116 -4.98 -2.93 -6.94
C GLU A 116 -3.59 -3.58 -6.99
N TYR A 117 -3.36 -4.61 -6.19
CA TYR A 117 -2.08 -5.33 -6.19
C TYR A 117 -1.82 -5.99 -7.54
N SER A 118 -2.83 -6.66 -8.11
CA SER A 118 -2.73 -7.32 -9.42
C SER A 118 -2.47 -6.33 -10.54
N ALA A 119 -3.15 -5.18 -10.53
CA ALA A 119 -2.95 -4.13 -11.52
C ALA A 119 -1.53 -3.56 -11.48
N LEU A 120 -0.95 -3.39 -10.29
CA LEU A 120 0.42 -2.91 -10.14
C LEU A 120 1.45 -3.96 -10.54
N ILE A 121 1.33 -5.19 -10.04
CA ILE A 121 2.35 -6.23 -10.25
C ILE A 121 2.45 -6.66 -11.72
N PHE A 122 1.35 -6.57 -12.47
CA PHE A 122 1.34 -6.87 -13.90
C PHE A 122 2.32 -6.01 -14.71
N HIS A 123 2.59 -4.78 -14.26
CA HIS A 123 3.48 -3.83 -14.94
C HIS A 123 4.91 -3.83 -14.38
N VAL A 124 5.16 -4.58 -13.30
CA VAL A 124 6.47 -4.63 -12.65
C VAL A 124 7.35 -5.69 -13.28
N GLU A 125 8.55 -5.28 -13.68
CA GLU A 125 9.52 -6.17 -14.31
C GLU A 125 10.50 -6.76 -13.28
N GLY A 126 10.88 -8.02 -13.46
CA GLY A 126 11.98 -8.66 -12.72
C GLY A 126 11.74 -8.94 -11.23
N MET A 127 10.51 -8.76 -10.71
CA MET A 127 10.20 -9.10 -9.31
C MET A 127 10.05 -10.62 -9.13
N SER A 128 10.84 -11.20 -8.23
CA SER A 128 10.79 -12.64 -7.94
C SER A 128 9.44 -13.05 -7.33
N MET A 129 9.00 -14.29 -7.55
CA MET A 129 7.76 -14.81 -6.93
C MET A 129 7.76 -14.65 -5.41
N LEU A 130 8.92 -14.88 -4.78
CA LEU A 130 9.10 -14.69 -3.33
C LEU A 130 8.83 -13.24 -2.94
N ASP A 131 9.39 -12.26 -3.65
CA ASP A 131 9.19 -10.85 -3.36
C ASP A 131 7.75 -10.41 -3.63
N GLN A 132 7.10 -10.98 -4.65
CA GLN A 132 5.69 -10.75 -4.94
C GLN A 132 4.81 -11.22 -3.78
N VAL A 133 5.01 -12.45 -3.30
CA VAL A 133 4.27 -12.98 -2.14
C VAL A 133 4.58 -12.19 -0.88
N PHE A 134 5.85 -11.87 -0.65
CA PHE A 134 6.28 -11.15 0.54
C PHE A 134 5.70 -9.73 0.61
N CYS A 135 5.76 -8.98 -0.49
CA CYS A 135 5.21 -7.63 -0.58
C CYS A 135 3.69 -7.65 -0.40
N TYR A 136 2.99 -8.56 -1.10
CA TYR A 136 1.55 -8.79 -0.95
C TYR A 136 1.18 -9.08 0.51
N ALA A 137 1.80 -10.08 1.13
CA ALA A 137 1.50 -10.44 2.52
C ALA A 137 1.75 -9.27 3.49
N ASN A 138 2.76 -8.43 3.25
CA ASN A 138 3.05 -7.26 4.08
C ASN A 138 2.06 -6.10 3.91
N GLY A 139 1.28 -6.08 2.82
CA GLY A 139 0.21 -5.11 2.62
C GLY A 139 -1.11 -5.50 3.28
N LEU A 140 -1.32 -6.78 3.57
CA LEU A 140 -2.54 -7.28 4.22
C LEU A 140 -2.74 -6.77 5.67
N LYS A 141 -4.00 -6.78 6.11
CA LYS A 141 -4.38 -6.54 7.52
C LYS A 141 -3.66 -7.54 8.44
N PRO A 142 -3.32 -7.18 9.69
CA PRO A 142 -2.48 -8.01 10.57
C PRO A 142 -2.97 -9.45 10.76
N ARG A 143 -4.29 -9.67 10.87
CA ARG A 143 -4.85 -11.01 11.06
C ARG A 143 -4.73 -11.88 9.81
N THR A 144 -5.15 -11.35 8.65
CA THR A 144 -5.02 -12.01 7.34
C THR A 144 -3.56 -12.28 7.00
N ARG A 145 -2.67 -11.30 7.25
CA ARG A 145 -1.22 -11.45 7.04
C ARG A 145 -0.65 -12.62 7.83
N SER A 146 -1.01 -12.75 9.12
CA SER A 146 -0.53 -13.86 9.96
C SER A 146 -0.97 -15.22 9.40
N TYR A 147 -2.21 -15.31 8.93
CA TYR A 147 -2.73 -16.54 8.31
C TYR A 147 -1.96 -16.88 7.03
N VAL A 148 -1.84 -15.93 6.10
CA VAL A 148 -1.13 -16.14 4.82
C VAL A 148 0.33 -16.52 5.05
N LYS A 149 1.03 -15.86 5.99
CA LYS A 149 2.43 -16.19 6.30
C LYS A 149 2.61 -17.55 6.97
N LEU A 150 1.64 -18.01 7.76
CA LEU A 150 1.68 -19.33 8.40
C LEU A 150 1.61 -20.45 7.34
N GLU A 151 0.76 -20.27 6.35
CA GLU A 151 0.52 -21.23 5.26
C GLU A 151 1.66 -21.24 4.21
N ASN A 152 2.52 -20.21 4.23
CA ASN A 152 3.74 -20.10 3.41
C ASN A 152 3.51 -20.39 1.91
N PRO A 153 2.63 -19.64 1.22
CA PRO A 153 2.37 -19.83 -0.20
C PRO A 153 3.60 -19.57 -1.06
N GLU A 154 3.79 -20.39 -2.11
CA GLU A 154 4.89 -20.24 -3.07
C GLU A 154 4.57 -19.24 -4.19
N THR A 155 3.29 -19.04 -4.48
CA THR A 155 2.82 -18.17 -5.56
C THR A 155 1.92 -17.04 -5.06
N LEU A 156 1.88 -15.95 -5.82
CA LEU A 156 0.97 -14.83 -5.55
C LEU A 156 -0.50 -15.26 -5.58
N SER A 157 -0.86 -16.16 -6.50
CA SER A 157 -2.22 -16.72 -6.61
C SER A 157 -2.63 -17.46 -5.35
N ASP A 158 -1.74 -18.31 -4.82
CA ASP A 158 -2.01 -19.04 -3.58
C ASP A 158 -2.16 -18.09 -2.40
N ALA A 159 -1.31 -17.07 -2.32
CA ALA A 159 -1.41 -16.03 -1.29
C ALA A 159 -2.74 -15.26 -1.36
N MET A 160 -3.22 -14.93 -2.57
CA MET A 160 -4.52 -14.29 -2.78
C MET A 160 -5.68 -15.20 -2.39
N ASN A 161 -5.64 -16.48 -2.79
CA ASN A 161 -6.64 -17.47 -2.43
C ASN A 161 -6.73 -17.67 -0.90
N LEU A 162 -5.59 -17.73 -0.22
CA LEU A 162 -5.54 -17.83 1.25
C LEU A 162 -6.13 -16.59 1.93
N ALA A 163 -5.86 -15.39 1.40
CA ALA A 163 -6.42 -14.17 1.94
C ALA A 163 -7.95 -14.09 1.78
N VAL A 164 -8.47 -14.50 0.62
CA VAL A 164 -9.92 -14.63 0.37
C VAL A 164 -10.54 -15.68 1.31
N LYS A 165 -9.91 -16.85 1.43
CA LYS A 165 -10.37 -17.90 2.35
C LYS A 165 -10.43 -17.41 3.80
N TYR A 166 -9.43 -16.65 4.23
CA TYR A 166 -9.41 -16.06 5.56
C TYR A 166 -10.58 -15.11 5.76
N GLU A 167 -10.80 -14.20 4.81
CA GLU A 167 -11.91 -13.26 4.83
C GLU A 167 -13.25 -13.98 4.93
N VAL A 168 -13.54 -14.95 4.05
CA VAL A 168 -14.80 -15.72 4.06
C VAL A 168 -15.04 -16.44 5.40
N THR A 169 -13.99 -16.98 6.02
CA THR A 169 -14.11 -17.76 7.26
C THR A 169 -14.10 -16.91 8.53
N HIS A 170 -13.64 -15.65 8.46
CA HIS A 170 -13.44 -14.79 9.63
C HIS A 170 -14.19 -13.44 9.54
N PHE A 171 -14.87 -13.13 8.43
CA PHE A 171 -15.85 -12.03 8.35
C PHE A 171 -17.15 -12.42 9.08
N VAL A 172 -17.09 -12.39 10.42
CA VAL A 172 -18.28 -12.38 11.27
C VAL A 172 -18.19 -11.32 12.38
N ASP A 173 -17.14 -10.48 12.45
CA ASP A 173 -16.83 -9.73 13.68
C ASP A 173 -16.52 -8.22 13.55
N ASP A 174 -16.67 -7.59 12.38
CA ASP A 174 -16.43 -6.13 12.26
C ASP A 174 -17.62 -5.27 12.77
N THR A 175 -18.77 -5.88 13.05
CA THR A 175 -19.93 -5.20 13.66
C THR A 175 -19.80 -5.05 15.19
N HIS A 176 -18.95 -5.85 15.86
CA HIS A 176 -18.81 -5.80 17.32
C HIS A 176 -17.77 -4.79 17.83
N GLU A 177 -16.82 -4.34 17.00
CA GLU A 177 -15.85 -3.29 17.39
C GLU A 177 -16.44 -1.87 17.39
N ARG A 178 -17.62 -1.67 16.80
CA ARG A 178 -18.32 -0.37 16.80
C ARG A 178 -19.31 -0.19 17.95
N GLN A 179 -19.20 -0.92 19.06
CA GLN A 179 -19.92 -0.50 20.26
C GLN A 179 -19.20 0.70 20.89
N PRO A 180 -19.82 1.90 20.93
CA PRO A 180 -19.33 2.97 21.77
C PRO A 180 -19.33 2.43 23.20
N ARG A 181 -18.19 2.48 23.88
CA ARG A 181 -18.16 2.28 25.33
C ARG A 181 -19.06 3.34 25.95
N GLU A 182 -20.31 2.98 26.23
CA GLU A 182 -21.21 3.80 27.02
C GLU A 182 -20.59 3.92 28.42
N ASP A 183 -20.07 5.10 28.71
CA ASP A 183 -19.61 5.50 30.03
C ASP A 183 -20.78 5.36 31.02
N LYS A 184 -20.78 4.27 31.81
CA LYS A 184 -21.62 4.15 33.02
C LYS A 184 -21.17 5.17 34.07
N LYS A 185 -21.57 6.43 33.92
CA LYS A 185 -21.68 7.38 35.03
C LYS A 185 -22.97 7.09 35.80
N ARG A 186 -22.86 6.30 36.88
CA ARG A 186 -23.89 6.29 37.92
C ARG A 186 -23.84 7.63 38.65
N ALA A 187 -24.92 8.39 38.48
CA ALA A 187 -25.23 9.57 39.25
C ALA A 187 -25.35 9.22 40.74
N SER A 188 -24.68 10.01 41.59
CA SER A 188 -25.12 10.17 42.98
C SER A 188 -25.53 11.62 43.13
N ALA A 189 -26.82 11.82 43.32
CA ALA A 189 -27.41 13.12 43.62
C ALA A 189 -26.96 13.58 45.00
N ASN A 190 -26.51 14.82 45.11
CA ASN A 190 -26.93 15.65 46.23
C ASN A 190 -26.93 17.12 45.82
N GLN A 191 -28.06 17.73 46.11
CA GLN A 191 -28.41 19.11 45.80
C GLN A 191 -27.70 20.04 46.78
N THR A 192 -27.17 21.17 46.32
CA THR A 192 -27.40 22.48 46.95
C THR A 192 -27.07 23.61 45.97
N SER A 193 -27.94 24.61 46.03
CA SER A 193 -28.11 25.80 45.20
C SER A 193 -27.04 26.88 45.41
N GLY A 194 -26.75 27.67 44.37
CA GLY A 194 -26.10 28.98 44.53
C GLY A 194 -25.66 29.61 43.20
N LYS A 195 -26.32 30.71 42.81
CA LYS A 195 -26.04 31.55 41.64
C LYS A 195 -24.65 32.22 41.71
N ASP A 196 -24.01 32.40 40.55
CA ASP A 196 -23.60 33.70 39.96
C ASP A 196 -22.37 33.57 39.04
N ARG A 197 -22.49 34.16 37.85
CA ARG A 197 -21.43 34.52 36.89
C ARG A 197 -21.05 36.00 37.19
N PRO A 198 -19.83 36.52 36.91
CA PRO A 198 -19.33 36.59 35.52
C PRO A 198 -17.80 36.66 35.26
N SER A 199 -17.47 36.41 33.98
CA SER A 199 -16.41 36.96 33.10
C SER A 199 -14.92 37.15 33.51
N LYS A 200 -14.07 36.59 32.63
CA LYS A 200 -12.76 37.07 32.09
C LYS A 200 -11.62 37.43 33.05
N ALA A 201 -10.54 36.64 32.99
CA ALA A 201 -9.17 37.08 32.64
C ALA A 201 -8.19 35.87 32.64
N LYS A 202 -7.31 35.79 31.63
CA LYS A 202 -6.08 34.97 31.69
C LYS A 202 -5.00 35.79 32.43
N PRO A 203 -4.03 35.16 33.08
CA PRO A 203 -2.71 35.16 32.45
C PRO A 203 -1.91 33.85 32.59
N PHE A 204 -0.86 33.82 31.78
CA PHE A 204 0.04 32.73 31.44
C PHE A 204 1.21 32.62 32.44
N ARG A 205 1.80 31.41 32.47
CA ARG A 205 3.09 30.97 33.06
C ARG A 205 3.07 30.39 34.48
N GLY A 206 3.28 29.09 34.53
CA GLY A 206 3.86 28.36 35.68
C GLY A 206 4.26 26.96 35.21
N ARG A 207 5.58 26.66 35.23
CA ARG A 207 6.16 25.39 34.79
C ARG A 207 5.53 24.23 35.57
N GLY A 208 4.79 23.37 34.88
CA GLY A 208 4.15 22.18 35.44
C GLY A 208 5.06 20.96 35.35
N ARG A 209 5.67 20.62 36.47
CA ARG A 209 6.38 19.37 36.80
C ARG A 209 5.57 18.15 36.33
N PHE A 210 6.17 17.28 35.51
CA PHE A 210 5.60 15.98 35.14
C PHE A 210 5.24 15.20 36.42
N LYS A 211 3.94 14.97 36.63
CA LYS A 211 3.43 14.09 37.69
C LYS A 211 3.53 12.65 37.18
N ALA A 212 4.48 11.89 37.70
CA ALA A 212 4.53 10.45 37.50
C ALA A 212 3.22 9.85 38.03
N LYS A 213 2.46 9.16 37.17
CA LYS A 213 1.31 8.37 37.59
C LYS A 213 1.83 7.21 38.42
N SER A 214 1.38 7.14 39.66
CA SER A 214 1.69 6.09 40.62
C SER A 214 1.21 4.73 40.13
N ASP A 215 2.15 3.85 39.78
CA ASP A 215 1.95 2.41 39.51
C ASP A 215 1.65 1.59 40.78
N ALA A 216 1.06 2.21 41.80
CA ALA A 216 0.82 1.58 43.10
C ALA A 216 -0.26 0.48 43.06
N LYS A 217 -1.09 0.41 42.01
CA LYS A 217 -2.18 -0.58 41.90
C LYS A 217 -1.85 -1.85 41.11
N ARG A 218 -0.63 -1.99 40.55
CA ARG A 218 -0.25 -3.16 39.73
C ARG A 218 0.85 -4.03 40.36
N ALA A 219 1.36 -3.65 41.54
CA ALA A 219 2.40 -4.38 42.26
C ALA A 219 1.85 -5.49 43.18
N GLU A 220 0.57 -5.43 43.56
CA GLU A 220 -0.02 -6.29 44.61
C GLU A 220 -0.27 -7.74 44.16
N SER A 221 -0.18 -8.06 42.86
CA SER A 221 -0.54 -9.40 42.34
C SER A 221 0.54 -10.10 41.50
N ARG A 222 1.78 -9.59 41.50
CA ARG A 222 2.88 -10.20 40.70
C ARG A 222 3.88 -10.91 41.60
N THR A 223 3.98 -12.23 41.44
CA THR A 223 4.94 -13.10 42.12
C THR A 223 6.24 -13.21 41.33
N CYS A 224 7.37 -13.16 42.03
CA CYS A 224 8.69 -13.33 41.43
C CYS A 224 8.87 -14.76 40.91
N HIS A 225 9.20 -14.92 39.62
CA HIS A 225 9.38 -16.25 39.03
C HIS A 225 10.58 -17.03 39.60
N PHE A 226 11.55 -16.33 40.21
CA PHE A 226 12.74 -16.92 40.82
C PHE A 226 12.51 -17.33 42.29
N CYS A 227 12.21 -16.38 43.19
CA CYS A 227 12.06 -16.67 44.62
C CYS A 227 10.61 -16.98 45.06
N LYS A 228 9.65 -16.95 44.14
CA LYS A 228 8.21 -17.22 44.35
C LYS A 228 7.49 -16.29 45.35
N LYS A 229 8.16 -15.23 45.85
CA LYS A 229 7.54 -14.24 46.75
C LYS A 229 6.73 -13.18 45.97
N PRO A 230 5.56 -12.74 46.47
CA PRO A 230 4.76 -11.66 45.87
C PRO A 230 5.44 -10.29 46.00
N GLY A 231 5.00 -9.32 45.19
CA GLY A 231 5.38 -7.90 45.30
C GLY A 231 6.56 -7.45 44.43
N HIS A 232 7.21 -8.34 43.68
CA HIS A 232 8.29 -7.98 42.75
C HIS A 232 8.44 -8.98 41.58
N LEU A 233 9.09 -8.56 40.50
CA LEU A 233 9.45 -9.40 39.35
C LEU A 233 10.88 -9.92 39.48
N LYS A 234 11.25 -10.97 38.71
CA LYS A 234 12.60 -11.57 38.70
C LYS A 234 13.71 -10.53 38.52
N VAL A 235 13.47 -9.53 37.67
CA VAL A 235 14.41 -8.42 37.40
C VAL A 235 14.72 -7.56 38.63
N ASN A 236 13.81 -7.51 39.61
CA ASN A 236 13.95 -6.73 40.84
C ASN A 236 14.12 -7.65 42.07
N CYS A 237 14.51 -8.91 41.86
CA CYS A 237 14.69 -9.87 42.94
C CYS A 237 16.10 -9.80 43.51
N PHE A 238 16.21 -9.44 44.81
CA PHE A 238 17.50 -9.32 45.50
C PHE A 238 18.33 -10.62 45.40
N ALA A 239 17.71 -11.78 45.66
CA ALA A 239 18.39 -13.07 45.60
C ALA A 239 18.91 -13.42 44.19
N TRP A 240 18.19 -13.02 43.13
CA TRP A 240 18.63 -13.21 41.74
C TRP A 240 19.84 -12.32 41.42
N ASN A 241 19.81 -11.05 41.84
CA ASN A 241 20.89 -10.10 41.57
C ASN A 241 22.17 -10.45 42.35
N THR A 242 22.05 -10.99 43.58
CA THR A 242 23.22 -11.48 44.34
C THR A 242 23.87 -12.69 43.68
N GLN A 243 23.10 -13.62 43.10
CA GLN A 243 23.65 -14.78 42.37
C GLN A 243 24.36 -14.37 41.07
N GLN A 244 23.79 -13.42 40.32
CA GLN A 244 24.41 -12.86 39.11
C GLN A 244 25.73 -12.14 39.44
N GLY A 245 25.78 -11.42 40.56
CA GLY A 245 26.98 -10.72 41.01
C GLY A 245 28.14 -11.65 41.40
N MET A 246 27.87 -12.89 41.80
CA MET A 246 28.91 -13.88 42.09
C MET A 246 29.41 -14.63 40.86
N GLN A 247 28.60 -14.79 39.81
CA GLN A 247 29.02 -15.40 38.54
C GLN A 247 29.83 -14.46 37.64
N GLY A 248 29.70 -13.13 37.82
CA GLY A 248 30.39 -12.14 37.01
C GLY A 248 31.87 -11.89 37.37
N ASN A 249 32.41 -12.57 38.39
CA ASN A 249 33.75 -12.29 38.92
C ASN A 249 34.78 -13.41 38.70
N GLU A 250 34.47 -14.44 37.89
CA GLU A 250 35.38 -15.55 37.54
C GLU A 250 35.77 -15.56 36.05
N GLN A 251 36.31 -14.46 35.54
CA GLN A 251 37.14 -14.51 34.32
C GLN A 251 38.41 -13.68 34.50
N PRO A 252 39.61 -14.30 34.50
CA PRO A 252 40.87 -13.58 34.49
C PRO A 252 41.04 -12.89 33.13
N ARG A 253 41.33 -11.59 33.13
CA ARG A 253 41.82 -10.89 31.94
C ARG A 253 43.20 -11.44 31.59
N GLN A 254 43.30 -12.18 30.50
CA GLN A 254 44.52 -12.27 29.69
C GLN A 254 44.34 -11.42 28.43
#